data_AF-A0A8D0GRC0-F1
#
_entry.id   AF-A0A8D0GRC0-F1
#
_cell.length_a   1.000
_cell.length_b   1.000
_cell.length_c   1.000
_cell.angle_alpha   90.00
_cell.angle_beta   90.00
_cell.angle_gamma   90.00
#
_symmetry.space_group_name_H-M   'P 1'
#
loop_
_entity.id
_entity.type
_entity.pdbx_description
1 polymer ?
#
loop_
_entity_poly.entity_id
_entity_poly.type
_entity_poly.pdbx_seq_one_letter_code
_entity_poly.pdbx_strand_id
1 'polypeptide(L)'
;MCLGVGLEDACNWEVCVCGAGVSVKDMSALFGLDIQGRDCGDEAAQWITTFLNTQALLVHFEPDMAPRKPKDFMPLFPPTDEIAYPDCSPIMILSEASLEDLNTHLEKKVTIHNFRPNILVADCGAYEEDTWDEILIGDAEMKGRMACPSYRQCDPSEKHLYKSHPLFGWYFGIGKTGTIQVGDPVYKIIQ
;
A
#
# COMPACT_ATOMS: atom_id res chain seq x y z
N MET A 1 16.01 10.86 -14.25
CA MET A 1 16.90 10.00 -13.45
C MET A 1 16.66 10.43 -12.03
N CYS A 2 15.89 9.64 -11.29
CA CYS A 2 15.50 9.95 -9.92
C CYS A 2 16.37 9.06 -9.01
N LEU A 3 17.04 9.64 -8.02
CA LEU A 3 17.99 8.93 -7.16
C LEU A 3 17.36 8.80 -5.77
N GLY A 4 17.12 7.57 -5.32
CA GLY A 4 16.74 7.29 -3.93
C GLY A 4 15.39 6.60 -3.78
N VAL A 5 15.36 5.63 -2.88
CA VAL A 5 14.22 4.79 -2.49
C VAL A 5 14.24 4.77 -0.96
N GLY A 6 13.16 5.16 -0.27
CA GLY A 6 12.96 4.84 1.16
C GLY A 6 12.00 3.66 1.31
N LEU A 7 12.35 2.62 2.09
CA LEU A 7 11.55 1.38 2.20
C LEU A 7 10.77 1.28 3.51
N GLU A 8 9.46 0.99 3.43
CA GLU A 8 8.63 0.50 4.54
C GLU A 8 8.11 -0.92 4.20
N ASP A 9 8.24 -1.87 5.14
CA ASP A 9 7.95 -3.30 4.95
C ASP A 9 6.49 -3.57 4.50
N ALA A 10 6.31 -4.52 3.58
CA ALA A 10 4.98 -4.99 3.16
C ALA A 10 4.26 -5.68 4.34
N CYS A 11 3.02 -5.27 4.63
CA CYS A 11 2.30 -5.66 5.83
C CYS A 11 1.71 -7.08 5.71
N ASN A 12 2.41 -8.08 6.26
CA ASN A 12 1.93 -9.47 6.39
C ASN A 12 1.27 -9.76 7.75
N TRP A 13 1.05 -8.73 8.56
CA TRP A 13 0.44 -8.82 9.89
C TRP A 13 -0.84 -7.99 9.92
N GLU A 14 -1.85 -8.47 10.63
CA GLU A 14 -3.11 -7.75 10.84
C GLU A 14 -3.61 -7.95 12.28
N VAL A 15 -4.20 -6.90 12.85
CA VAL A 15 -4.86 -6.97 14.16
C VAL A 15 -6.34 -7.23 13.94
N CYS A 16 -6.76 -8.46 14.22
CA CYS A 16 -8.16 -8.87 14.12
C CYS A 16 -8.89 -8.51 15.42
N VAL A 17 -9.79 -7.53 15.36
CA VAL A 17 -10.66 -7.20 16.49
C VAL A 17 -11.88 -8.11 16.47
N CYS A 18 -12.03 -8.96 17.48
CA CYS A 18 -13.17 -9.86 17.56
C CYS A 18 -14.42 -9.08 18.01
N GLY A 19 -15.42 -8.97 17.13
CA GLY A 19 -16.79 -8.68 17.56
C GLY A 19 -17.25 -9.79 18.51
N ALA A 20 -18.04 -9.44 19.54
CA ALA A 20 -18.53 -10.40 20.52
C ALA A 20 -19.15 -11.64 19.84
N GLY A 21 -18.49 -12.81 19.95
CA GLY A 21 -18.99 -14.09 19.46
C GLY A 21 -18.30 -14.71 18.24
N VAL A 22 -17.22 -14.13 17.69
CA VAL A 22 -16.48 -14.76 16.57
C VAL A 22 -15.36 -15.66 17.11
N SER A 23 -15.49 -16.97 16.89
CA SER A 23 -14.42 -17.95 17.08
C SER A 23 -13.44 -17.84 15.92
N VAL A 24 -12.48 -16.92 16.02
CA VAL A 24 -11.40 -16.77 15.04
C VAL A 24 -10.37 -17.86 15.31
N LYS A 25 -10.43 -18.97 14.58
CA LYS A 25 -9.28 -19.88 14.47
C LYS A 25 -8.62 -19.87 13.10
N ASP A 26 -9.34 -19.51 12.03
CA ASP A 26 -8.79 -19.62 10.67
C ASP A 26 -9.29 -18.56 9.67
N MET A 27 -10.14 -17.60 10.06
CA MET A 27 -10.77 -16.66 9.13
C MET A 27 -11.01 -15.29 9.76
N SER A 28 -10.56 -14.25 9.05
CA SER A 28 -10.77 -12.84 9.36
C SER A 28 -11.47 -12.16 8.18
N ALA A 29 -12.27 -11.13 8.45
CA ALA A 29 -12.91 -10.34 7.41
C ALA A 29 -12.19 -9.01 7.26
N LEU A 30 -11.55 -8.80 6.12
CA LEU A 30 -10.84 -7.57 5.77
C LEU A 30 -11.58 -6.88 4.62
N PHE A 31 -12.10 -5.67 4.86
CA PHE A 31 -12.98 -4.96 3.91
C PHE A 31 -14.19 -5.77 3.42
N GLY A 32 -14.71 -6.68 4.27
CA GLY A 32 -15.84 -7.55 3.92
C GLY A 32 -15.47 -8.76 3.04
N LEU A 33 -14.17 -9.00 2.81
CA LEU A 33 -13.65 -10.18 2.16
C LEU A 33 -13.01 -11.10 3.19
N ASP A 34 -13.29 -12.39 3.09
CA ASP A 34 -12.67 -13.40 3.95
C ASP A 34 -11.20 -13.59 3.57
N ILE A 35 -10.31 -13.54 4.56
CA ILE A 35 -8.89 -13.86 4.43
C ILE A 35 -8.42 -14.66 5.64
N GLN A 36 -7.56 -15.64 5.38
CA GLN A 36 -6.98 -16.50 6.41
C GLN A 36 -5.87 -15.77 7.17
N GLY A 37 -5.60 -16.23 8.39
CA GLY A 37 -4.47 -15.76 9.19
C GLY A 37 -4.14 -16.74 10.30
N ARG A 38 -2.85 -16.98 10.51
CA ARG A 38 -2.34 -17.80 11.62
C ARG A 38 -2.34 -16.95 12.88
N ASP A 39 -3.03 -17.41 13.92
CA ASP A 39 -2.98 -16.80 15.24
C ASP A 39 -1.55 -16.81 15.81
N CYS A 40 -1.08 -15.65 16.27
CA CYS A 40 0.24 -15.46 16.86
C CYS A 40 0.31 -15.87 18.34
N GLY A 41 -0.80 -16.32 18.93
CA GLY A 41 -0.88 -16.92 20.24
C GLY A 41 -1.34 -15.98 21.36
N ASP A 42 -1.67 -16.59 22.50
CA ASP A 42 -2.33 -15.93 23.63
C ASP A 42 -1.53 -14.75 24.21
N GLU A 43 -0.20 -14.82 24.20
CA GLU A 43 0.65 -13.73 24.70
C GLU A 43 0.52 -12.47 23.84
N ALA A 44 0.57 -12.61 22.51
CA ALA A 44 0.38 -11.50 21.58
C ALA A 44 -1.05 -10.95 21.66
N ALA A 45 -2.05 -11.84 21.71
CA ALA A 45 -3.45 -11.46 21.88
C ALA A 45 -3.69 -10.68 23.18
N GLN A 46 -3.13 -11.14 24.30
CA GLN A 46 -3.26 -10.48 25.60
C GLN A 46 -2.59 -9.12 25.59
N TRP A 47 -1.39 -9.01 25.01
CA TRP A 47 -0.67 -7.74 24.92
C TRP A 47 -1.47 -6.69 24.13
N ILE A 48 -1.93 -7.04 22.92
CA ILE A 48 -2.72 -6.12 22.07
C ILE A 48 -4.06 -5.79 22.72
N THR A 49 -4.75 -6.79 23.27
CA THR A 49 -6.04 -6.59 23.95
C THR A 49 -5.91 -5.62 25.13
N THR A 50 -4.83 -5.74 25.90
CA THR A 50 -4.55 -4.85 27.02
C THR A 50 -4.25 -3.43 26.54
N PHE A 51 -3.44 -3.29 25.51
CA PHE A 51 -3.05 -1.98 24.96
C PHE A 51 -4.24 -1.25 24.32
N LEU A 52 -5.06 -1.95 23.54
CA LEU A 52 -6.23 -1.38 22.85
C LEU A 52 -7.51 -1.37 23.71
N ASN A 53 -7.47 -1.97 24.89
CA ASN A 53 -8.63 -2.17 25.77
C ASN A 53 -9.85 -2.78 25.04
N THR A 54 -9.58 -3.67 24.08
CA THR A 54 -10.59 -4.29 23.19
C THR A 54 -10.11 -5.70 22.84
N GLN A 55 -11.01 -6.70 22.84
CA GLN A 55 -10.64 -8.07 22.50
C GLN A 55 -10.08 -8.16 21.07
N ALA A 56 -8.80 -8.53 20.95
CA ALA A 56 -8.10 -8.57 19.68
C ALA A 56 -7.11 -9.73 19.61
N LEU A 57 -6.88 -10.21 18.40
CA LEU A 57 -5.87 -11.21 18.04
C LEU A 57 -4.88 -10.58 17.05
N LEU A 58 -3.62 -11.01 17.13
CA LEU A 58 -2.64 -10.75 16.09
C LEU A 58 -2.61 -11.96 15.15
N VAL A 59 -2.74 -11.72 13.85
CA VAL A 59 -2.65 -12.79 12.84
C VAL A 59 -1.55 -12.50 11.83
N HIS A 60 -0.97 -13.58 11.31
CA HIS A 60 0.06 -13.58 10.28
C HIS A 60 -0.40 -14.32 9.03
N PHE A 61 -0.13 -13.78 7.86
CA PHE A 61 -0.42 -14.45 6.59
C PHE A 61 0.72 -15.43 6.22
N GLU A 62 0.39 -16.69 5.96
CA GLU A 62 1.37 -17.72 5.59
C GLU A 62 1.34 -17.99 4.08
N PRO A 63 2.47 -18.36 3.43
CA PRO A 63 2.54 -18.52 1.97
C PRO A 63 1.64 -19.61 1.37
N ASP A 64 1.14 -20.55 2.18
CA ASP A 64 0.21 -21.60 1.77
C ASP A 64 -1.27 -21.20 1.89
N MET A 65 -1.55 -20.03 2.44
CA MET A 65 -2.90 -19.44 2.52
C MET A 65 -3.31 -18.80 1.20
N ALA A 66 -4.63 -18.74 0.95
CA ALA A 66 -5.14 -18.07 -0.22
C ALA A 66 -5.01 -16.54 -0.08
N PRO A 67 -4.28 -15.85 -0.98
CA PRO A 67 -4.15 -14.39 -0.92
C PRO A 67 -5.41 -13.70 -1.45
N ARG A 68 -5.59 -12.44 -1.08
CA ARG A 68 -6.56 -11.55 -1.70
C ARG A 68 -6.06 -11.12 -3.07
N LYS A 69 -7.00 -10.90 -3.99
CA LYS A 69 -6.70 -10.43 -5.35
C LYS A 69 -7.23 -9.01 -5.53
N PRO A 70 -6.36 -7.99 -5.68
CA PRO A 70 -6.77 -6.61 -5.95
C PRO A 70 -7.80 -6.50 -7.06
N LYS A 71 -7.69 -7.32 -8.11
CA LYS A 71 -8.62 -7.36 -9.25
C LYS A 71 -10.09 -7.51 -8.85
N ASP A 72 -10.38 -8.20 -7.74
CA ASP A 72 -11.76 -8.50 -7.33
C ASP A 72 -12.51 -7.24 -6.85
N PHE A 73 -11.79 -6.19 -6.48
CA PHE A 73 -12.36 -4.92 -6.01
C PHE A 73 -11.75 -3.68 -6.70
N MET A 74 -10.67 -3.84 -7.48
CA MET A 74 -10.00 -2.79 -8.27
C MET A 74 -9.67 -3.30 -9.68
N PRO A 75 -10.52 -3.02 -10.69
CA PRO A 75 -10.42 -3.64 -12.03
C PRO A 75 -9.13 -3.36 -12.82
N LEU A 76 -8.36 -2.33 -12.44
CA LEU A 76 -7.10 -1.96 -13.10
C LEU A 76 -5.94 -2.90 -12.74
N PHE A 77 -6.11 -3.77 -11.74
CA PHE A 77 -5.13 -4.78 -11.38
C PHE A 77 -5.31 -6.08 -12.19
N PRO A 78 -4.22 -6.71 -12.65
CA PRO A 78 -4.28 -8.02 -13.28
C PRO A 78 -4.62 -9.12 -12.26
N PRO A 79 -5.12 -10.28 -12.73
CA PRO A 79 -5.45 -11.41 -11.86
C PRO A 79 -4.23 -12.08 -11.22
N THR A 80 -3.02 -11.69 -11.63
CA THR A 80 -1.74 -12.18 -11.13
C THR A 80 -1.23 -11.41 -9.93
N ASP A 81 -1.76 -10.20 -9.68
CA ASP A 81 -1.38 -9.44 -8.49
C ASP A 81 -2.10 -10.03 -7.28
N GLU A 82 -1.35 -10.24 -6.20
CA GLU A 82 -1.81 -10.87 -4.97
C GLU A 82 -1.36 -10.02 -3.77
N ILE A 83 -2.22 -9.91 -2.76
CA ILE A 83 -1.94 -9.19 -1.51
C ILE A 83 -2.43 -10.01 -0.31
N ALA A 84 -1.77 -9.82 0.83
CA ALA A 84 -2.26 -10.32 2.12
C ALA A 84 -3.26 -9.32 2.73
N TYR A 85 -2.80 -8.56 3.72
CA TYR A 85 -3.58 -7.57 4.44
C TYR A 85 -3.52 -6.11 3.94
N PRO A 86 -2.68 -5.70 2.97
CA PRO A 86 -2.81 -4.36 2.39
C PRO A 86 -4.23 -4.07 1.88
N ASP A 87 -4.60 -2.78 1.87
CA ASP A 87 -5.93 -2.36 1.44
C ASP A 87 -6.18 -2.74 -0.02
N CYS A 88 -5.23 -2.37 -0.88
CA CYS A 88 -5.47 -2.22 -2.31
C CYS A 88 -4.36 -2.77 -3.21
N SER A 89 -3.11 -2.49 -2.91
CA SER A 89 -1.99 -2.73 -3.84
C SER A 89 -0.81 -3.39 -3.13
N PRO A 90 -0.02 -4.22 -3.85
CA PRO A 90 1.23 -4.74 -3.31
C PRO A 90 2.24 -3.65 -2.95
N ILE A 91 2.30 -2.57 -3.75
CA ILE A 91 3.28 -1.49 -3.58
C ILE A 91 2.60 -0.14 -3.81
N MET A 92 2.80 0.79 -2.88
CA MET A 92 2.51 2.20 -3.06
C MET A 92 3.81 3.01 -3.13
N ILE A 93 3.93 3.85 -4.16
CA ILE A 93 5.06 4.76 -4.36
C ILE A 93 4.57 6.20 -4.22
N LEU A 94 5.40 7.04 -3.61
CA LEU A 94 5.18 8.47 -3.48
C LEU A 94 6.50 9.21 -3.65
N SER A 95 6.49 10.45 -4.12
CA SER A 95 7.71 11.26 -4.20
C SER A 95 7.86 12.27 -3.06
N GLU A 96 9.10 12.58 -2.69
CA GLU A 96 9.41 13.65 -1.73
C GLU A 96 8.88 15.00 -2.22
N ALA A 97 9.04 15.28 -3.52
CA ALA A 97 8.54 16.50 -4.15
C ALA A 97 7.01 16.64 -4.04
N SER A 98 6.25 15.56 -4.19
CA SER A 98 4.79 15.56 -3.95
C SER A 98 4.44 15.88 -2.49
N LEU A 99 5.17 15.33 -1.53
CA LEU A 99 4.97 15.63 -0.11
C LEU A 99 5.30 17.07 0.23
N GLU A 100 6.39 17.61 -0.33
CA GLU A 100 6.77 19.00 -0.16
C GLU A 100 5.72 19.95 -0.74
N ASP A 101 5.27 19.71 -1.97
CA ASP A 101 4.24 20.50 -2.63
C ASP A 101 2.93 20.48 -1.83
N LEU A 102 2.44 19.30 -1.44
CA LEU A 102 1.25 19.15 -0.60
C LEU A 102 1.39 19.97 0.70
N ASN A 103 2.56 19.90 1.32
CA ASN A 103 2.84 20.63 2.54
C ASN A 103 2.78 22.15 2.33
N THR A 104 3.06 22.71 1.15
CA THR A 104 2.89 24.16 0.90
C THR A 104 1.44 24.63 1.07
N HIS A 105 0.48 23.73 0.85
CA HIS A 105 -0.95 24.01 0.91
C HIS A 105 -1.59 23.76 2.29
N LEU A 106 -0.83 23.24 3.26
CA LEU A 106 -1.34 22.89 4.59
C LEU A 106 -0.82 23.84 5.67
N GLU A 107 -1.72 24.28 6.56
CA GLU A 107 -1.33 25.02 7.77
C GLU A 107 -0.51 24.15 8.71
N LYS A 108 -0.99 22.92 8.96
CA LYS A 108 -0.27 21.90 9.72
C LYS A 108 0.40 20.92 8.75
N LYS A 109 1.72 20.91 8.76
CA LYS A 109 2.51 20.03 7.90
C LYS A 109 2.31 18.56 8.30
N VAL A 110 2.33 17.70 7.29
CA VAL A 110 2.25 16.24 7.40
C VAL A 110 3.58 15.62 7.01
N THR A 111 3.78 14.38 7.45
CA THR A 111 4.98 13.59 7.18
C THR A 111 4.64 12.41 6.28
N ILE A 112 5.66 11.75 5.73
CA ILE A 112 5.44 10.59 4.88
C ILE A 112 4.69 9.45 5.59
N HIS A 113 4.87 9.30 6.90
CA HIS A 113 4.19 8.30 7.71
C HIS A 113 2.67 8.49 7.79
N ASN A 114 2.16 9.68 7.44
CA ASN A 114 0.72 9.88 7.31
C ASN A 114 0.13 9.14 6.10
N PHE A 115 0.97 8.85 5.10
CA PHE A 115 0.58 8.23 3.84
C PHE A 115 1.03 6.77 3.74
N ARG A 116 2.11 6.37 4.44
CA ARG A 116 2.62 4.99 4.51
C ARG A 116 2.94 4.37 3.12
N PRO A 117 3.67 5.08 2.23
CA PRO A 117 4.14 4.44 1.00
C PRO A 117 5.18 3.37 1.32
N ASN A 118 5.25 2.34 0.50
CA ASN A 118 6.31 1.35 0.58
C ASN A 118 7.63 1.90 0.04
N ILE A 119 7.55 2.77 -0.98
CA ILE A 119 8.71 3.39 -1.63
C ILE A 119 8.53 4.91 -1.68
N LEU A 120 9.49 5.63 -1.11
CA LEU A 120 9.64 7.07 -1.25
C LEU A 120 10.73 7.41 -2.28
N VAL A 121 10.41 8.16 -3.32
CA VAL A 121 11.35 8.54 -4.39
C VAL A 121 11.76 10.00 -4.27
N ALA A 122 13.06 10.26 -4.35
CA ALA A 122 13.63 11.62 -4.38
C ALA A 122 14.09 12.01 -5.79
N ASP A 123 14.49 13.27 -5.97
CA ASP A 123 15.03 13.82 -7.22
C ASP A 123 14.11 13.68 -8.46
N CYS A 124 12.80 13.92 -8.28
CA CYS A 124 11.83 14.03 -9.37
C CYS A 124 10.93 15.26 -9.21
N GLY A 125 10.14 15.58 -10.24
CA GLY A 125 9.11 16.60 -10.13
C GLY A 125 7.99 16.21 -9.16
N ALA A 126 7.31 17.21 -8.60
CA ALA A 126 6.10 16.97 -7.83
C ALA A 126 5.05 16.26 -8.71
N TYR A 127 4.49 15.18 -8.18
CA TYR A 127 3.50 14.31 -8.83
C TYR A 127 4.00 13.62 -10.11
N GLU A 128 5.32 13.55 -10.32
CA GLU A 128 5.87 12.86 -11.49
C GLU A 128 5.55 11.36 -11.46
N GLU A 129 5.36 10.79 -10.27
CA GLU A 129 4.95 9.41 -10.05
C GLU A 129 3.63 9.04 -10.72
N ASP A 130 2.73 10.02 -10.93
CA ASP A 130 1.45 9.81 -11.62
C ASP A 130 1.67 9.41 -13.09
N THR A 131 2.85 9.69 -13.65
CA THR A 131 3.19 9.42 -15.06
C THR A 131 4.01 8.14 -15.25
N TRP A 132 4.31 7.41 -14.18
CA TRP A 132 5.19 6.25 -14.21
C TRP A 132 4.40 4.97 -14.53
N ASP A 133 4.24 4.71 -15.83
CA ASP A 133 3.55 3.50 -16.32
C ASP A 133 4.33 2.22 -16.02
N GLU A 134 5.63 2.24 -16.28
CA GLU A 134 6.55 1.12 -16.01
C GLU A 134 7.88 1.67 -15.49
N ILE A 135 8.36 1.09 -14.39
CA ILE A 135 9.62 1.48 -13.76
C ILE A 135 10.48 0.25 -13.46
N LEU A 136 11.79 0.49 -13.46
CA LEU A 136 12.82 -0.45 -13.02
C LEU A 136 13.57 0.18 -11.86
N ILE A 137 13.64 -0.55 -10.75
CA ILE A 137 14.44 -0.21 -9.56
C ILE A 137 15.25 -1.47 -9.24
N GLY A 138 16.57 -1.35 -9.13
CA GLY A 138 17.44 -2.53 -9.02
C GLY A 138 17.22 -3.48 -10.20
N ASP A 139 16.77 -4.71 -9.92
CA ASP A 139 16.35 -5.71 -10.91
C ASP A 139 14.84 -6.04 -10.90
N ALA A 140 14.06 -5.27 -10.12
CA ALA A 140 12.61 -5.38 -10.01
C ALA A 140 11.90 -4.47 -11.01
N GLU A 141 10.95 -5.02 -11.76
CA GLU A 141 10.10 -4.26 -12.67
C GLU A 141 8.71 -4.09 -12.05
N MET A 142 8.24 -2.84 -12.01
CA MET A 142 6.94 -2.49 -11.44
C MET A 142 6.11 -1.75 -12.48
N LYS A 143 4.79 -1.96 -12.45
CA LYS A 143 3.85 -1.34 -13.39
C LYS A 143 2.84 -0.47 -12.64
N GLY A 144 2.76 0.80 -13.00
CA GLY A 144 1.75 1.72 -12.52
C GLY A 144 0.34 1.18 -12.83
N ARG A 145 -0.56 1.32 -11.86
CA ARG A 145 -1.95 0.83 -11.99
C ARG A 145 -2.92 1.99 -11.96
N MET A 146 -2.86 2.77 -10.89
CA MET A 146 -3.77 3.89 -10.66
C MET A 146 -3.30 4.73 -9.49
N ALA A 147 -3.85 5.94 -9.39
CA ALA A 147 -3.69 6.77 -8.22
C ALA A 147 -4.26 6.09 -6.98
N CYS A 148 -3.59 6.29 -5.84
CA CYS A 148 -4.17 6.04 -4.54
C CYS A 148 -5.23 7.11 -4.26
N PRO A 149 -6.51 6.76 -4.04
CA PRO A 149 -7.53 7.73 -3.68
C PRO A 149 -7.35 8.20 -2.23
N SER A 150 -6.36 9.06 -2.02
CA SER A 150 -6.02 9.74 -0.76
C SER A 150 -5.65 11.24 -0.96
N TYR A 151 -6.25 12.17 -0.21
CA TYR A 151 -5.85 13.59 0.04
C TYR A 151 -5.54 14.69 -1.04
N ARG A 152 -5.45 14.52 -2.39
CA ARG A 152 -5.48 15.67 -3.40
C ARG A 152 -6.70 15.82 -4.34
N GLN A 153 -7.36 16.97 -4.51
CA GLN A 153 -8.45 17.07 -5.53
C GLN A 153 -8.06 16.54 -6.93
N CYS A 154 -8.82 15.54 -7.41
CA CYS A 154 -8.62 14.86 -8.70
C CYS A 154 -8.63 15.85 -9.88
N ASP A 155 -7.84 15.59 -10.94
CA ASP A 155 -7.90 16.35 -12.19
C ASP A 155 -9.35 16.33 -12.74
N PRO A 156 -9.89 17.47 -13.22
CA PRO A 156 -11.24 17.52 -13.76
C PRO A 156 -11.55 16.47 -14.84
N SER A 157 -10.55 16.07 -15.63
CA SER A 157 -10.67 15.04 -16.67
C SER A 157 -10.83 13.62 -16.11
N GLU A 158 -10.26 13.33 -14.94
CA GLU A 158 -10.28 12.02 -14.27
C GLU A 158 -11.38 11.89 -13.22
N LYS A 159 -12.16 12.96 -13.01
CA LYS A 159 -13.26 13.03 -12.03
C LYS A 159 -14.29 11.89 -12.16
N HIS A 160 -14.46 11.35 -13.36
CA HIS A 160 -15.36 10.21 -13.60
C HIS A 160 -14.86 8.90 -12.96
N LEU A 161 -13.55 8.76 -12.76
CA LEU A 161 -12.91 7.61 -12.10
C LEU A 161 -12.90 7.78 -10.58
N TYR A 162 -12.49 8.95 -10.09
CA TYR A 162 -12.16 9.15 -8.67
C TYR A 162 -13.16 10.02 -7.89
N LYS A 163 -14.17 10.59 -8.56
CA LYS A 163 -15.21 11.46 -7.98
C LYS A 163 -14.62 12.67 -7.23
N SER A 164 -14.82 12.74 -5.92
CA SER A 164 -14.29 13.79 -5.03
C SER A 164 -13.16 13.28 -4.13
N HIS A 165 -12.71 12.03 -4.33
CA HIS A 165 -11.64 11.49 -3.50
C HIS A 165 -10.36 12.18 -3.88
N PRO A 166 -9.69 12.75 -2.89
CA PRO A 166 -8.47 13.43 -3.20
C PRO A 166 -7.36 12.33 -3.46
N LEU A 167 -6.33 12.49 -4.32
CA LEU A 167 -5.39 11.48 -4.87
C LEU A 167 -3.91 11.71 -4.49
N PHE A 168 -3.23 10.76 -3.87
CA PHE A 168 -1.86 11.00 -3.37
C PHE A 168 -1.12 9.69 -3.19
N GLY A 169 -0.04 9.56 -3.95
CA GLY A 169 0.66 8.31 -4.16
C GLY A 169 0.08 7.51 -5.31
N TRP A 170 0.90 6.63 -5.87
CA TRP A 170 0.56 5.82 -7.02
C TRP A 170 0.74 4.35 -6.69
N TYR A 171 -0.26 3.54 -7.07
CA TYR A 171 -0.23 2.11 -6.84
C TYR A 171 0.47 1.37 -7.97
N PHE A 172 1.33 0.43 -7.60
CA PHE A 172 2.12 -0.39 -8.52
C PHE A 172 1.82 -1.88 -8.33
N GLY A 173 1.69 -2.58 -9.45
CA GLY A 173 1.79 -4.05 -9.49
C GLY A 173 3.22 -4.49 -9.76
N ILE A 174 3.53 -5.75 -9.44
CA ILE A 174 4.86 -6.32 -9.66
C ILE A 174 4.88 -6.99 -11.04
N GLY A 175 5.69 -6.47 -11.96
CA GLY A 175 5.93 -7.09 -13.26
C GLY A 175 6.97 -8.21 -13.18
N LYS A 176 8.08 -7.94 -12.49
CA LYS A 176 9.16 -8.89 -12.25
C LYS A 176 9.70 -8.68 -10.83
N THR A 177 9.80 -9.75 -10.07
CA THR A 177 10.40 -9.72 -8.73
C THR A 177 11.89 -9.45 -8.80
N GLY A 178 12.41 -8.79 -7.78
CA GLY A 178 13.80 -8.39 -7.67
C GLY A 178 14.13 -7.87 -6.28
N THR A 179 15.36 -7.43 -6.09
CA THR A 179 15.87 -6.75 -4.91
C THR A 179 16.03 -5.27 -5.21
N ILE A 180 15.54 -4.45 -4.29
CA ILE A 180 15.71 -2.99 -4.32
C ILE A 180 16.38 -2.54 -3.04
N GLN A 181 17.15 -1.47 -3.10
CA GLN A 181 17.85 -0.88 -1.97
C GLN A 181 17.69 0.63 -1.94
N VAL A 182 17.83 1.19 -0.74
CA VAL A 182 17.88 2.64 -0.56
C VAL A 182 19.06 3.21 -1.35
N GLY A 183 18.77 4.18 -2.19
CA GLY A 183 19.75 4.81 -3.08
C GLY A 183 19.78 4.23 -4.50
N ASP A 184 19.02 3.17 -4.79
CA ASP A 184 18.89 2.68 -6.15
C ASP A 184 18.26 3.76 -7.06
N PRO A 185 18.76 3.91 -8.30
CA PRO A 185 18.14 4.80 -9.28
C PRO A 185 16.80 4.22 -9.74
N VAL A 186 15.82 5.10 -9.92
CA VAL A 186 14.52 4.77 -10.53
C VAL A 186 14.58 5.10 -12.02
N TYR A 187 14.41 4.08 -12.85
CA TYR A 187 14.35 4.22 -14.31
C TYR A 187 12.91 4.09 -14.80
N LYS A 188 12.42 5.12 -15.48
CA LYS A 188 11.18 5.03 -16.27
C LYS A 188 11.46 4.27 -17.56
N ILE A 189 10.70 3.20 -17.82
CA ILE A 189 10.79 2.44 -19.07
C ILE A 189 9.97 3.17 -20.12
N ILE A 190 10.62 3.62 -21.20
CA ILE A 190 9.96 4.29 -22.33
C ILE A 190 9.82 3.27 -23.46
N GLN A 191 8.59 3.01 -23.88
CA GLN A 191 8.28 2.15 -25.04
C GLN A 191 8.17 2.97 -26.32
#